data_AF-A0A246G9X9-F1
#
_entry.id   AF-A0A246G9X9-F1
#
_cell.length_a   1.000
_cell.length_b   1.000
_cell.length_c   1.000
_cell.angle_alpha   90.00
_cell.angle_beta   90.00
_cell.angle_gamma   90.00
#
_symmetry.space_group_name_H-M   'P 1'
#
loop_
_entity.id
_entity.type
_entity.pdbx_description
1 polymer ?
#
loop_
_entity_poly.entity_id
_entity_poly.type
_entity_poly.pdbx_seq_one_letter_code
_entity_poly.pdbx_strand_id
1 'polypeptide(L)'
;MKIINLLNIHPEQYSSMLFETYMHWCTDFCTKNYDQELQSLLANEPINKYFLMEYRKLEAEFLEMAKEYQKDPNITPEDYRELYADCTVKIFNRHQKALVRNAKKTIIINNYECN
;
A
#
# COMPACT_ATOMS: atom_id res chain seq x y z
N MET A 1 -10.95 -14.18 -10.26
CA MET A 1 -9.48 -14.19 -10.43
C MET A 1 -8.87 -13.59 -9.18
N LYS A 2 -7.87 -14.23 -8.58
CA LYS A 2 -7.21 -13.72 -7.36
C LYS A 2 -5.78 -13.28 -7.71
N ILE A 3 -5.38 -12.10 -7.24
CA ILE A 3 -4.06 -11.49 -7.50
C ILE A 3 -2.92 -12.46 -7.13
N ILE A 4 -3.00 -13.05 -5.94
CA ILE A 4 -2.03 -14.03 -5.41
C ILE A 4 -1.77 -15.17 -6.40
N ASN A 5 -2.79 -15.63 -7.13
CA ASN A 5 -2.65 -16.71 -8.10
C ASN A 5 -1.93 -16.25 -9.38
N LEU A 6 -2.21 -15.02 -9.85
CA LEU A 6 -1.56 -14.47 -11.05
C LEU A 6 -0.07 -14.19 -10.80
N LEU A 7 0.24 -13.65 -9.63
CA LEU A 7 1.62 -13.32 -9.24
C LEU A 7 2.43 -14.55 -8.83
N ASN A 8 1.77 -15.70 -8.65
CA ASN A 8 2.34 -16.94 -8.15
C ASN A 8 3.12 -16.72 -6.84
N ILE A 9 2.45 -16.16 -5.83
CA ILE A 9 3.02 -15.84 -4.51
C ILE A 9 2.17 -16.46 -3.39
N HIS A 10 2.72 -16.53 -2.18
CA HIS A 10 1.98 -16.92 -0.98
C HIS A 10 1.21 -15.73 -0.37
N PRO A 11 0.13 -15.98 0.39
CA PRO A 11 -0.62 -14.92 1.08
C PRO A 11 0.24 -14.07 2.04
N GLU A 12 1.24 -14.67 2.67
CA GLU A 12 2.19 -13.97 3.54
C GLU A 12 3.04 -12.99 2.74
N GLN A 13 3.54 -13.39 1.56
CA GLN A 13 4.30 -12.52 0.68
C GLN A 13 3.44 -11.34 0.20
N TYR A 14 2.19 -11.58 -0.17
CA TYR A 14 1.26 -10.51 -0.52
C TYR A 14 1.06 -9.52 0.64
N SER A 15 0.90 -10.03 1.86
CA SER A 15 0.72 -9.19 3.05
C SER A 15 1.96 -8.33 3.33
N SER A 16 3.16 -8.90 3.20
CA SER A 16 4.42 -8.16 3.31
C SER A 16 4.54 -7.09 2.24
N MET A 17 4.28 -7.41 0.97
CA MET A 17 4.33 -6.45 -0.14
C MET A 17 3.37 -5.27 0.08
N LEU A 18 2.13 -5.55 0.51
CA LEU A 18 1.14 -4.52 0.79
C LEU A 18 1.59 -3.62 1.95
N PHE A 19 2.10 -4.23 3.03
CA PHE A 19 2.58 -3.48 4.19
C PHE A 19 3.83 -2.65 3.87
N GLU A 20 4.81 -3.21 3.15
CA GLU A 20 6.00 -2.49 2.69
C GLU A 20 5.61 -1.30 1.80
N THR A 21 4.68 -1.50 0.88
CA THR A 21 4.19 -0.40 0.02
C THR A 21 3.48 0.67 0.84
N TYR A 22 2.64 0.28 1.82
CA TYR A 22 1.99 1.23 2.72
C TYR A 22 3.00 2.01 3.57
N MET A 23 4.02 1.31 4.09
CA MET A 23 5.08 1.92 4.88
C MET A 23 5.86 2.93 4.04
N HIS A 24 6.34 2.54 2.85
CA HIS A 24 7.01 3.45 1.93
C HIS A 24 6.14 4.65 1.56
N TRP A 25 4.86 4.44 1.27
CA TRP A 25 3.93 5.53 0.99
C TRP A 25 3.80 6.50 2.17
N CYS A 26 3.81 6.01 3.41
CA CYS A 26 3.86 6.88 4.59
C CYS A 26 5.15 7.69 4.68
N THR A 27 6.29 7.12 4.29
CA THR A 27 7.60 7.79 4.37
C THR A 27 7.70 9.04 3.51
N ASP A 28 7.00 9.09 2.36
CA ASP A 28 6.95 10.27 1.46
C ASP A 28 6.39 11.52 2.15
N PHE A 29 5.63 11.32 3.22
CA PHE A 29 5.09 12.43 4.00
C PHE A 29 5.98 12.80 5.16
N CYS A 30 6.93 11.98 5.60
CA CYS A 30 7.76 12.28 6.77
C CYS A 30 8.78 13.40 6.46
N THR A 31 8.85 14.42 7.32
CA THR A 31 9.67 15.62 7.04
C THR A 31 10.61 16.00 8.17
N LYS A 32 10.10 16.29 9.37
CA LYS A 32 10.90 16.90 10.45
C LYS A 32 11.16 15.91 11.58
N ASN A 33 10.11 15.25 12.05
CA ASN A 33 10.19 14.27 13.14
C ASN A 33 9.95 12.89 12.57
N TYR A 34 10.88 12.37 11.77
CA TYR A 34 10.67 11.20 10.91
C TYR A 34 10.03 10.02 11.65
N ASP A 35 10.63 9.55 12.75
CA ASP A 35 10.16 8.38 13.48
C ASP A 35 8.77 8.58 14.08
N GLN A 36 8.53 9.73 14.70
CA GLN A 36 7.24 10.07 15.31
C GLN A 36 6.16 10.25 14.24
N GLU A 37 6.47 10.95 13.14
CA GLU A 37 5.55 11.15 12.02
C GLU A 37 5.20 9.81 11.37
N LEU A 38 6.18 8.93 11.17
CA LEU A 38 5.96 7.61 10.60
C LEU A 38 5.08 6.74 11.50
N GLN A 39 5.37 6.69 12.80
CA GLN A 39 4.54 5.97 13.78
C GLN A 39 3.10 6.50 13.80
N SER A 40 2.92 7.82 13.84
CA SER A 40 1.59 8.44 13.81
C SER A 40 0.83 8.17 12.52
N LEU A 41 1.52 8.15 11.36
CA LEU A 41 0.89 7.83 10.06
C LEU A 41 0.49 6.36 9.97
N LEU A 42 1.40 5.44 10.32
CA LEU A 42 1.15 4.00 10.28
C LEU A 42 -0.01 3.59 11.20
N ALA A 43 -0.09 4.18 12.40
CA ALA A 43 -1.15 3.89 13.38
C ALA A 43 -2.48 4.59 13.08
N ASN A 44 -2.55 5.49 12.09
CA ASN A 44 -3.76 6.26 11.81
C ASN A 44 -4.74 5.46 10.96
N GLU A 45 -5.85 5.01 11.57
CA GLU A 45 -6.88 4.22 10.89
C GLU A 45 -7.49 4.93 9.66
N PRO A 46 -7.85 6.24 9.69
CA PRO A 46 -8.30 6.95 8.49
C PRO A 46 -7.30 6.93 7.32
N ILE A 47 -6.00 7.09 7.61
CA ILE A 47 -4.94 7.01 6.58
C ILE A 47 -4.88 5.60 6.00
N ASN A 48 -4.84 4.58 6.85
CA ASN A 48 -4.83 3.18 6.40
C ASN A 48 -6.05 2.86 5.52
N LYS A 49 -7.26 3.26 5.94
CA LYS A 49 -8.49 3.09 5.16
C LYS A 49 -8.42 3.76 3.80
N TYR A 50 -7.91 5.00 3.74
CA TYR A 50 -7.73 5.71 2.48
C TYR A 50 -6.74 4.99 1.57
N PHE A 51 -5.57 4.61 2.10
CA PHE A 51 -4.56 3.87 1.35
C PHE A 51 -5.13 2.58 0.77
N LEU A 52 -5.76 1.73 1.59
CA LEU A 52 -6.35 0.47 1.14
C LEU A 52 -7.45 0.68 0.09
N MET A 53 -8.26 1.74 0.23
CA MET A 53 -9.28 2.07 -0.77
C MET A 53 -8.65 2.41 -2.12
N GLU A 54 -7.62 3.26 -2.15
CA GLU A 54 -6.93 3.63 -3.40
C GLU A 54 -6.14 2.46 -3.98
N TYR A 55 -5.46 1.69 -3.13
CA TYR A 55 -4.69 0.52 -3.54
C TYR A 55 -5.58 -0.53 -4.21
N ARG A 56 -6.77 -0.81 -3.64
CA ARG A 56 -7.76 -1.72 -4.26
C ARG A 56 -8.24 -1.27 -5.64
N LYS A 57 -8.27 0.04 -5.92
CA LYS A 57 -8.62 0.54 -7.26
C LYS A 57 -7.50 0.20 -8.26
N LEU A 58 -6.24 0.31 -7.85
CA LEU A 58 -5.08 -0.07 -8.67
C LEU A 58 -5.03 -1.58 -8.89
N GLU A 59 -5.35 -2.36 -7.87
CA GLU A 59 -5.50 -3.81 -7.99
C GLU A 59 -6.63 -4.21 -8.94
N ALA A 60 -7.75 -3.49 -8.93
CA ALA A 60 -8.83 -3.71 -9.88
C ALA A 60 -8.42 -3.38 -11.31
N GLU A 61 -7.62 -2.32 -11.52
CA GLU A 61 -7.03 -1.97 -12.82
C GLU A 61 -6.11 -3.08 -13.32
N PHE A 62 -5.21 -3.57 -12.48
CA PHE A 62 -4.36 -4.73 -12.78
C PHE A 62 -5.19 -5.95 -13.18
N LEU A 63 -6.23 -6.29 -12.41
CA LEU A 63 -7.08 -7.44 -12.70
C LEU A 63 -7.85 -7.29 -14.02
N GLU A 64 -8.19 -6.07 -14.43
CA GLU A 64 -8.83 -5.83 -15.72
C GLU A 64 -7.84 -6.06 -16.86
N MET A 65 -6.64 -5.47 -16.78
CA MET A 65 -5.59 -5.65 -17.79
C MET A 65 -5.15 -7.12 -17.89
N ALA A 66 -4.98 -7.80 -16.76
CA ALA A 66 -4.57 -9.20 -16.71
C ALA A 66 -5.55 -10.17 -17.41
N LYS A 67 -6.84 -9.82 -17.54
CA LYS A 67 -7.82 -10.65 -18.26
C LYS A 67 -7.50 -10.77 -19.74
N GLU A 68 -6.93 -9.74 -20.35
CA GLU A 68 -6.61 -9.73 -21.78
C GLU A 68 -5.52 -10.76 -22.12
N TYR A 69 -4.65 -11.05 -21.16
CA TYR A 69 -3.48 -11.90 -21.32
C TYR A 69 -3.69 -13.36 -20.87
N GLN A 70 -4.84 -13.69 -20.26
CA GLN A 70 -5.08 -14.99 -19.62
C GLN A 70 -4.95 -16.20 -20.55
N LYS A 71 -5.19 -16.03 -21.85
CA LYS A 71 -5.17 -17.10 -22.84
C LYS A 71 -3.86 -17.16 -23.62
N ASP A 72 -2.95 -16.23 -23.37
CA ASP A 72 -1.66 -16.20 -24.05
C ASP A 72 -0.68 -17.14 -23.32
N PRO A 73 -0.23 -18.23 -23.96
CA PRO A 73 0.69 -19.19 -23.34
C PRO A 73 2.09 -18.62 -23.12
N ASN A 74 2.43 -17.46 -23.69
CA ASN A 74 3.74 -16.84 -23.54
C ASN A 74 3.83 -15.94 -22.30
N ILE A 75 2.69 -15.64 -21.65
CA ILE A 75 2.65 -14.78 -20.48
C ILE A 75 3.03 -15.59 -19.24
N THR A 76 4.08 -15.14 -18.57
CA THR A 76 4.63 -15.76 -17.38
C THR A 76 4.13 -15.06 -16.11
N PRO A 77 4.29 -15.68 -14.92
CA PRO A 77 4.05 -14.99 -13.65
C PRO A 77 4.89 -13.72 -13.47
N GLU A 78 6.06 -13.62 -14.11
CA GLU A 78 6.91 -12.44 -14.02
C GLU A 78 6.29 -11.24 -14.75
N ASP A 79 5.72 -11.47 -15.94
CA ASP A 79 5.00 -10.42 -16.68
C ASP A 79 3.81 -9.87 -15.87
N TYR A 80 3.11 -10.75 -15.13
CA TYR A 80 2.05 -10.31 -14.22
C TYR A 80 2.59 -9.50 -13.02
N ARG A 81 3.80 -9.78 -12.53
CA ARG A 81 4.43 -8.99 -11.46
C ARG A 81 4.85 -7.62 -11.95
N GLU A 82 5.41 -7.53 -13.15
CA GLU A 82 5.73 -6.24 -13.78
C GLU A 82 4.47 -5.40 -13.98
N LEU A 83 3.43 -5.99 -14.57
CA LEU A 83 2.15 -5.30 -14.76
C LEU A 83 1.52 -4.86 -13.43
N TYR A 84 1.59 -5.70 -12.40
CA TYR A 84 1.11 -5.36 -11.07
C TYR A 84 1.90 -4.20 -10.45
N ALA A 85 3.23 -4.18 -10.61
CA ALA A 85 4.07 -3.08 -10.16
C ALA A 85 3.71 -1.77 -10.88
N ASP A 86 3.53 -1.80 -12.21
CA ASP A 86 3.14 -0.64 -13.02
C ASP A 86 1.78 -0.06 -12.61
N CYS A 87 0.82 -0.92 -12.25
CA CYS A 87 -0.46 -0.45 -11.72
C CYS A 87 -0.29 0.14 -10.31
N THR A 88 0.37 -0.57 -9.41
CA THR A 88 0.39 -0.24 -7.98
C THR A 88 1.31 0.91 -7.63
N VAL A 89 2.40 1.15 -8.39
CA VAL A 89 3.31 2.30 -8.20
C VAL A 89 2.58 3.65 -8.31
N LYS A 90 1.43 3.68 -8.99
CA LYS A 90 0.57 4.88 -9.09
C LYS A 90 0.06 5.37 -7.73
N ILE A 91 0.11 4.53 -6.68
CA ILE A 91 -0.31 4.90 -5.32
C ILE A 91 0.51 6.07 -4.75
N PHE A 92 1.79 6.18 -5.09
CA PHE A 92 2.67 7.26 -4.63
C PHE A 92 2.27 8.63 -5.18
N ASN A 93 1.49 8.66 -6.27
CA ASN A 93 0.92 9.89 -6.83
C ASN A 93 -0.48 10.21 -6.29
N ARG A 94 -1.04 9.38 -5.38
CA ARG A 94 -2.38 9.54 -4.82
C ARG A 94 -2.30 9.85 -3.34
N HIS A 95 -2.68 11.07 -2.96
CA HIS A 95 -2.63 11.49 -1.57
C HIS A 95 -3.72 12.48 -1.18
N GLN A 96 -4.21 12.36 0.06
CA GLN A 96 -5.12 13.33 0.66
C GLN A 96 -4.38 14.15 1.72
N LYS A 97 -3.80 15.30 1.28
CA LYS A 97 -2.97 16.19 2.11
C LYS A 97 -3.62 16.56 3.45
N ALA A 98 -4.96 16.71 3.47
CA ALA A 98 -5.70 17.02 4.69
C ALA A 98 -5.65 15.89 5.73
N LEU A 99 -5.79 14.63 5.30
CA LEU A 99 -5.70 13.47 6.19
C LEU A 99 -4.29 13.33 6.76
N VAL A 100 -3.27 13.45 5.90
CA VAL A 100 -1.85 13.34 6.31
C VAL A 100 -1.52 14.38 7.37
N ARG A 101 -1.93 15.63 7.15
CA ARG A 101 -1.71 16.71 8.12
C ARG A 101 -2.42 16.46 9.46
N ASN A 102 -3.60 15.85 9.45
CA ASN A 102 -4.33 15.55 10.67
C ASN A 102 -3.69 14.39 11.43
N ALA A 103 -3.27 13.34 10.73
CA ALA A 103 -2.60 12.18 11.33
C ALA A 103 -1.32 12.56 12.07
N LYS A 104 -0.51 13.47 11.51
CA LYS A 104 0.71 13.97 12.14
C LYS A 104 0.50 14.79 13.41
N LYS A 105 -0.70 15.32 13.63
CA LYS A 105 -1.04 16.09 14.85
C LYS A 105 -1.44 15.20 16.01
N THR A 106 -1.70 13.92 15.77
CA THR A 106 -2.03 12.97 16.81
C THR A 106 -0.79 12.74 17.67
N ILE A 107 -0.81 13.27 18.89
CA ILE A 107 0.15 12.94 19.94
C ILE A 107 -0.15 11.50 20.36
N ILE A 108 0.78 10.58 20.13
CA ILE A 108 0.75 9.25 20.75
C ILE A 108 1.07 9.49 22.23
N ILE A 109 0.05 9.49 23.09
CA ILE A 109 0.23 9.58 24.54
C ILE A 109 0.77 8.22 25.00
N ASN A 110 2.08 8.16 25.29
CA ASN A 110 2.71 7.00 25.94
C ASN A 110 2.29 6.97 27.42
N ASN A 111 1.09 6.49 27.72
CA ASN A 111 0.69 6.16 29.09
C ASN A 111 1.38 4.84 29.51
N TYR A 112 2.70 4.90 29.72
CA TYR A 112 3.41 3.93 30.52
C TYR A 112 3.87 4.64 31.79
N GLU A 113 2.93 4.91 32.69
CA GLU A 113 3.26 5.12 34.09
C GLU A 113 3.63 3.73 34.66
N CYS A 114 4.94 3.48 34.80
CA CYS A 114 5.42 2.42 35.67
C CYS A 114 5.04 2.77 37.11
N ASN A 115 4.07 2.05 37.68
CA ASN A 115 3.94 1.91 39.13
C ASN A 115 5.02 0.98 39.66
#